data_AF-A0A0F0F2B6-F1
#
_entry.id   AF-A0A0F0F2B6-F1
#
_cell.length_a   1.000
_cell.length_b   1.000
_cell.length_c   1.000
_cell.angle_alpha   90.00
_cell.angle_beta   90.00
_cell.angle_gamma   90.00
#
_symmetry.space_group_name_H-M   'P 1'
#
loop_
_entity.id
_entity.type
_entity.pdbx_description
1 polymer ?
#
loop_
_entity_poly.entity_id
_entity_poly.type
_entity_poly.pdbx_seq_one_letter_code
_entity_poly.pdbx_strand_id
1 'polypeptide(L)'
;MERYQPAPITKLAPPRLGSRSIPREDLLAGLHDVRQRKLVLITAGAGFGKTTLMAQWRQKLIGEGAGVAWLSLDAEDEAPEVFRASLRAALQHARLAPPWQDDALAAPELLAAGYIQALAGAKSCT
;
A
#
# COMPACT_ATOMS: atom_id res chain seq x y z
N MET A 1 26.51 10.14 6.34
CA MET A 1 25.71 9.05 6.96
C MET A 1 24.37 9.64 7.33
N GLU A 2 23.44 9.65 6.37
CA GLU A 2 22.09 10.19 6.55
C GLU A 2 21.34 9.30 7.54
N ARG A 3 20.73 9.91 8.56
CA ARG A 3 20.14 9.18 9.68
C ARG A 3 18.83 8.53 9.23
N TYR A 4 18.88 7.22 9.03
CA TYR A 4 17.70 6.36 8.86
C TYR A 4 16.71 6.57 10.02
N GLN A 5 15.56 7.19 9.74
CA GLN A 5 14.46 7.28 10.69
C GLN A 5 13.42 6.20 10.36
N PRO A 6 12.97 5.40 11.34
CA PRO A 6 11.90 4.45 11.12
C PRO A 6 10.61 5.19 10.74
N ALA A 7 9.90 4.69 9.72
CA ALA A 7 8.66 5.29 9.26
C ALA A 7 7.68 5.48 10.44
N PRO A 8 7.07 6.67 10.60
CA PRO A 8 6.14 6.93 11.68
C PRO A 8 4.94 5.97 11.60
N ILE A 9 4.41 5.56 12.75
CA ILE A 9 3.30 4.58 12.85
C ILE A 9 2.08 5.00 12.02
N THR A 10 1.89 6.31 11.80
CA THR A 10 0.83 6.86 10.94
C THR A 10 0.93 6.44 9.47
N LYS A 11 2.13 6.14 8.96
CA LYS A 11 2.34 5.55 7.63
C LYS A 11 1.99 4.06 7.60
N LEU A 12 2.09 3.38 8.74
CA LEU A 12 1.97 1.91 8.84
C LEU A 12 0.57 1.44 9.25
N ALA A 13 -0.31 2.38 9.62
CA ALA A 13 -1.68 2.10 10.04
C ALA A 13 -2.69 2.69 9.06
N PRO A 14 -3.75 1.94 8.70
CA PRO A 14 -4.85 2.50 7.93
C PRO A 14 -5.54 3.63 8.71
N PRO A 15 -6.13 4.63 8.02
CA PRO A 15 -6.99 5.58 8.70
C PRO A 15 -8.14 4.84 9.38
N ARG A 16 -8.50 5.30 10.59
CA ARG A 16 -9.62 4.72 11.34
C ARG A 16 -10.91 4.94 10.55
N LEU A 17 -11.54 3.84 10.15
CA LEU A 17 -12.89 3.91 9.60
C LEU A 17 -13.84 4.31 10.72
N GLY A 18 -14.56 5.42 10.53
CA GLY A 18 -15.63 5.81 11.44
C GLY A 18 -16.81 4.84 11.34
N SER A 19 -17.59 4.74 12.41
CA SER A 19 -18.81 3.90 12.49
C SER A 19 -19.87 4.23 11.43
N ARG A 20 -19.74 5.38 10.75
CA ARG A 20 -20.62 5.86 9.68
C ARG A 20 -20.13 5.52 8.26
N SER A 21 -19.11 4.68 8.13
CA SER A 21 -18.60 4.26 6.82
C SER A 21 -19.60 3.34 6.13
N ILE A 22 -20.10 3.75 4.96
CA ILE A 22 -21.01 2.94 4.13
C ILE A 22 -20.19 1.87 3.40
N PRO A 23 -20.46 0.56 3.58
CA PRO A 23 -19.80 -0.51 2.84
C PRO A 23 -20.08 -0.38 1.35
N ARG A 24 -19.04 -0.41 0.52
CA ARG A 24 -19.19 -0.40 -0.95
C ARG A 24 -19.10 -1.84 -1.47
N GLU A 25 -20.14 -2.62 -1.22
CA GLU A 25 -20.15 -4.08 -1.41
C GLU A 25 -19.75 -4.51 -2.82
N ASP A 26 -20.28 -3.85 -3.86
CA ASP A 26 -19.96 -4.17 -5.26
C ASP A 26 -18.46 -3.95 -5.58
N LEU A 27 -17.89 -2.84 -5.11
CA LEU A 27 -16.46 -2.55 -5.30
C LEU A 27 -15.58 -3.51 -4.48
N LEU A 28 -16.02 -3.87 -3.27
CA LEU A 28 -15.33 -4.83 -2.42
C LEU A 28 -15.37 -6.24 -3.02
N ALA A 29 -16.47 -6.63 -3.69
CA ALA A 29 -16.58 -7.88 -4.42
C ALA A 29 -15.61 -7.90 -5.61
N GLY A 30 -15.58 -6.86 -6.43
CA GLY A 30 -14.63 -6.76 -7.54
C GLY A 30 -13.16 -6.80 -7.08
N LEU A 31 -12.82 -6.13 -5.97
CA LEU A 31 -11.48 -6.20 -5.37
C LEU A 31 -11.14 -7.61 -4.84
N HIS A 32 -12.14 -8.31 -4.30
CA HIS A 32 -11.96 -9.67 -3.81
C HIS A 32 -11.69 -10.66 -4.95
N ASP A 33 -12.33 -10.49 -6.11
CA ASP A 33 -12.07 -11.34 -7.29
C ASP A 33 -10.65 -11.21 -7.83
N VAL A 34 -10.07 -10.01 -7.71
CA VAL A 34 -8.68 -9.74 -8.13
C VAL A 34 -7.66 -9.93 -7.01
N ARG A 35 -8.04 -10.46 -5.85
CA ARG A 35 -7.14 -10.59 -4.68
C ARG A 35 -5.87 -11.43 -4.94
N GLN A 36 -5.92 -12.33 -5.92
CA GLN A 36 -4.79 -13.19 -6.32
C GLN A 36 -3.81 -12.49 -7.27
N ARG A 37 -4.11 -11.27 -7.73
CA ARG A 37 -3.22 -10.49 -8.59
C ARG A 37 -2.06 -9.94 -7.76
N LYS A 38 -0.86 -9.93 -8.34
CA LYS A 38 0.37 -9.42 -7.68
C LYS A 38 0.31 -7.91 -7.39
N LEU A 39 -0.42 -7.16 -8.20
CA LEU A 39 -0.65 -5.72 -8.01
C LEU A 39 -2.08 -5.37 -8.44
N VAL A 40 -2.76 -4.58 -7.61
CA VAL A 40 -4.06 -3.98 -7.90
C VAL A 40 -3.93 -2.48 -7.72
N LEU A 41 -4.22 -1.72 -8.78
CA LEU A 41 -4.19 -0.27 -8.77
C LEU A 41 -5.61 0.30 -8.67
N ILE A 42 -5.87 1.13 -7.67
CA ILE A 42 -7.16 1.80 -7.45
C ILE A 42 -7.03 3.28 -7.83
N THR A 43 -7.58 3.65 -8.99
CA THR A 43 -7.62 5.04 -9.47
C THR A 43 -9.02 5.64 -9.31
N ALA A 44 -9.12 6.83 -8.73
CA ALA A 44 -10.36 7.61 -8.64
C ALA A 44 -10.03 9.08 -8.33
N GLY A 45 -10.96 10.00 -8.56
CA GLY A 45 -10.80 11.42 -8.23
C GLY A 45 -10.55 11.68 -6.73
N ALA A 46 -10.13 12.90 -6.40
CA ALA A 46 -10.06 13.34 -5.00
C ALA A 46 -11.46 13.26 -4.36
N GLY A 47 -11.55 12.86 -3.08
CA GLY A 47 -12.83 12.75 -2.36
C GLY A 47 -13.67 11.50 -2.65
N PHE A 48 -13.33 10.68 -3.65
CA PHE A 48 -14.09 9.46 -3.97
C PHE A 48 -13.97 8.33 -2.94
N GLY A 49 -13.18 8.51 -1.87
CA GLY A 49 -13.08 7.53 -0.78
C GLY A 49 -12.18 6.33 -1.07
N LYS A 50 -11.15 6.47 -1.92
CA LYS A 50 -10.17 5.40 -2.22
C LYS A 50 -9.57 4.79 -0.95
N THR A 51 -9.10 5.64 -0.05
CA THR A 51 -8.48 5.21 1.21
C THR A 51 -9.50 4.51 2.11
N THR A 52 -10.76 4.96 2.10
CA THR A 52 -11.87 4.31 2.79
C THR A 52 -12.14 2.92 2.23
N LEU A 53 -12.19 2.77 0.89
CA LEU A 53 -12.37 1.49 0.22
C LEU A 53 -11.22 0.52 0.54
N MET A 54 -9.97 0.99 0.51
CA MET A 54 -8.80 0.18 0.88
C MET A 54 -8.84 -0.27 2.34
N ALA A 55 -9.24 0.62 3.26
CA ALA A 55 -9.38 0.27 4.67
C ALA A 55 -10.51 -0.75 4.90
N GLN A 56 -11.63 -0.63 4.18
CA GLN A 56 -12.74 -1.60 4.23
C GLN A 56 -12.31 -2.95 3.68
N TRP A 57 -11.59 -2.96 2.54
CA TRP A 57 -11.08 -4.19 1.94
C TRP A 57 -10.08 -4.89 2.87
N ARG A 58 -9.18 -4.12 3.53
CA ARG A 58 -8.29 -4.65 4.57
C ARG A 58 -9.06 -5.30 5.71
N GLN A 59 -10.14 -4.68 6.22
CA GLN A 59 -10.96 -5.29 7.27
C GLN A 59 -11.56 -6.62 6.83
N LYS A 60 -12.06 -6.69 5.59
CA LYS A 60 -12.61 -7.93 5.01
C LYS A 60 -11.54 -9.02 4.90
N LEU A 61 -10.36 -8.70 4.35
CA LEU A 61 -9.24 -9.63 4.23
C LEU A 61 -8.76 -10.16 5.58
N ILE A 62 -8.66 -9.30 6.60
CA ILE A 62 -8.31 -9.72 7.97
C ILE A 62 -9.39 -10.63 8.56
N GLY A 63 -10.67 -10.32 8.34
CA GLY A 63 -11.79 -11.18 8.74
C GLY A 63 -11.77 -12.57 8.07
N GLU A 64 -11.20 -12.66 6.87
CA GLU A 64 -10.97 -13.90 6.12
C GLU A 64 -9.67 -14.62 6.52
N GLY A 65 -8.92 -14.11 7.51
CA GLY A 65 -7.67 -14.70 8.00
C GLY A 65 -6.43 -14.34 7.18
N ALA A 66 -6.52 -13.41 6.24
CA ALA A 66 -5.36 -12.96 5.48
C ALA A 66 -4.48 -11.99 6.28
N GLY A 67 -3.17 -12.14 6.12
CA GLY A 67 -2.19 -11.18 6.62
C GLY A 67 -2.16 -9.92 5.74
N VAL A 68 -2.43 -8.74 6.32
CA VAL A 68 -2.46 -7.48 5.57
C VAL A 68 -1.59 -6.40 6.22
N ALA A 69 -0.55 -5.99 5.49
CA ALA A 69 0.24 -4.81 5.82
C ALA A 69 -0.35 -3.54 5.18
N TRP A 70 -0.15 -2.40 5.84
CA TRP A 70 -0.52 -1.09 5.33
C TRP A 70 0.72 -0.22 5.24
N LEU A 71 0.88 0.47 4.11
CA LEU A 71 1.92 1.46 3.91
C LEU A 71 1.34 2.65 3.15
N SER A 72 1.38 3.83 3.76
CA SER A 72 1.12 5.10 3.11
C SER A 72 2.45 5.66 2.58
N LEU A 73 2.51 5.90 1.28
CA LEU A 73 3.68 6.48 0.61
C LEU A 73 3.55 8.00 0.53
N ASP A 74 4.67 8.70 0.71
CA ASP A 74 4.79 10.12 0.41
C ASP A 74 6.04 10.44 -0.42
N ALA A 75 6.32 11.73 -0.64
CA ALA A 75 7.43 12.19 -1.47
C ALA A 75 8.81 11.80 -0.90
N GLU A 76 8.90 11.49 0.40
CA GLU A 76 10.15 11.04 1.02
C GLU A 76 10.48 9.58 0.66
N ASP A 77 9.47 8.81 0.25
CA ASP A 77 9.58 7.40 -0.18
C ASP A 77 9.92 7.25 -1.69
N GLU A 78 10.29 8.33 -2.39
CA GLU A 78 10.70 8.27 -3.81
C GLU A 78 12.02 7.51 -4.01
N ALA A 79 12.89 7.54 -3.02
CA ALA A 79 14.17 6.83 -3.03
C ALA A 79 13.93 5.32 -2.79
N PRO A 80 14.41 4.43 -3.68
CA PRO A 80 14.13 3.00 -3.57
C PRO A 80 14.56 2.36 -2.25
N GLU A 81 15.67 2.80 -1.67
CA GLU A 81 16.16 2.37 -0.37
C GLU A 81 15.20 2.75 0.77
N VAL A 82 14.59 3.94 0.71
CA VAL A 82 13.61 4.42 1.69
C VAL A 82 12.31 3.64 1.52
N PHE A 83 11.82 3.45 0.29
CA PHE A 83 10.65 2.62 0.01
C PHE A 83 10.81 1.19 0.55
N ARG A 84 11.95 0.55 0.30
CA ARG A 84 12.26 -0.81 0.79
C ARG A 84 12.20 -0.89 2.31
N ALA A 85 12.76 0.11 2.98
CA ALA A 85 12.74 0.20 4.43
C ALA A 85 11.33 0.40 4.98
N SER A 86 10.57 1.33 4.42
CA SER A 86 9.17 1.59 4.75
C SER A 86 8.30 0.34 4.55
N LEU A 87 8.51 -0.41 3.46
CA LEU A 87 7.84 -1.68 3.19
C LEU A 87 8.17 -2.76 4.22
N ARG A 88 9.44 -2.88 4.60
CA ARG A 88 9.86 -3.80 5.67
C ARG A 88 9.20 -3.45 7.00
N ALA A 89 9.20 -2.16 7.35
CA ALA A 89 8.56 -1.67 8.58
C ALA A 89 7.07 -2.00 8.59
N ALA A 90 6.37 -1.86 7.45
CA ALA A 90 4.96 -2.21 7.31
C ALA A 90 4.69 -3.72 7.51
N LEU A 91 5.52 -4.59 6.93
CA LEU A 91 5.40 -6.05 7.10
C LEU A 91 5.67 -6.47 8.55
N GLN A 92 6.71 -5.92 9.17
CA GLN A 92 7.03 -6.17 10.57
C GLN A 92 5.89 -5.71 11.49
N HIS A 93 5.31 -4.54 11.22
CA HIS A 93 4.17 -4.02 11.96
C HIS A 93 2.94 -4.94 11.86
N ALA A 94 2.71 -5.51 10.68
CA ALA A 94 1.65 -6.49 10.44
C ALA A 94 1.99 -7.92 10.90
N ARG A 95 3.20 -8.14 11.45
CA ARG A 95 3.74 -9.45 11.84
C ARG A 95 3.75 -10.47 10.69
N LEU A 96 4.03 -9.98 9.49
CA LEU A 96 4.18 -10.80 8.28
C LEU A 96 5.66 -11.01 8.00
N ALA A 97 6.04 -12.24 7.70
CA ALA A 97 7.36 -12.52 7.15
C ALA A 97 7.43 -11.96 5.73
N PRO A 98 8.49 -11.22 5.36
CA PRO A 98 8.68 -10.85 3.96
C PRO A 98 8.79 -12.13 3.13
N PRO A 99 8.04 -12.25 2.02
CA PRO A 99 8.12 -13.42 1.15
C PRO A 99 9.42 -13.45 0.33
N TRP A 100 10.25 -12.42 0.43
CA TRP A 100 11.54 -12.30 -0.22
C TRP A 100 12.69 -12.35 0.80
N GLN A 101 13.82 -12.92 0.38
CA GLN A 101 15.08 -12.79 1.10
C GLN A 101 15.60 -11.35 0.96
N ASP A 102 16.33 -10.85 1.96
CA ASP A 102 16.78 -9.46 2.10
C ASP A 102 17.47 -8.87 0.84
N ASP A 103 18.02 -9.73 -0.02
CA ASP A 103 18.73 -9.38 -1.24
C ASP A 103 17.84 -9.21 -2.49
N ALA A 104 16.60 -9.70 -2.52
CA ALA A 104 15.77 -9.66 -3.73
C ALA A 104 15.27 -8.24 -4.09
N LEU A 105 15.14 -7.36 -3.10
CA LEU A 105 14.88 -5.93 -3.31
C LEU A 105 16.18 -5.11 -3.44
N ALA A 106 17.35 -5.77 -3.44
CA ALA A 106 18.64 -5.13 -3.69
C ALA A 106 19.01 -5.10 -5.17
N ALA A 107 18.25 -5.76 -6.06
CA ALA A 107 18.50 -5.72 -7.49
C ALA A 107 18.09 -4.34 -8.07
N PRO A 108 19.06 -3.49 -8.45
CA PRO A 108 18.77 -2.17 -9.05
C PRO A 108 18.04 -2.30 -10.41
N GLU A 109 18.09 -3.49 -11.02
CA GLU A 109 17.50 -3.85 -12.30
C GLU A 109 15.95 -3.69 -12.33
N LEU A 110 15.27 -3.93 -11.21
CA LEU A 110 13.79 -3.87 -11.13
C LEU A 110 13.25 -2.46 -10.90
N LEU A 111 14.13 -1.49 -10.63
CA LEU A 111 13.80 -0.09 -10.37
C LEU A 111 14.14 0.82 -11.56
N ALA A 112 15.01 0.34 -12.46
CA ALA A 112 15.41 1.04 -13.68
C ALA A 112 14.44 0.80 -14.85
N ALA A 113 13.15 1.08 -14.66
CA ALA A 113 12.21 1.41 -15.75
C ALA A 113 10.84 1.80 -15.15
N GLY A 114 10.70 3.05 -14.70
CA GLY A 114 9.42 3.77 -14.72
C GLY A 114 8.28 3.27 -13.80
N TYR A 115 8.51 2.36 -12.86
CA TYR A 115 7.41 1.73 -12.11
C TYR A 115 6.74 2.65 -11.07
N ILE A 116 7.49 3.58 -10.45
CA ILE A 116 6.92 4.53 -9.46
C ILE A 116 6.30 5.76 -10.14
N GLN A 117 6.83 6.23 -11.27
CA GLN A 117 6.23 7.35 -12.02
C GLN A 117 4.91 7.00 -12.70
N ALA A 118 4.66 5.72 -13.00
CA ALA A 118 3.35 5.30 -13.52
C ALA A 118 2.21 5.45 -12.48
N LEU A 119 2.54 5.48 -11.18
CA LEU A 119 1.56 5.63 -10.09
C LEU A 119 1.36 7.08 -9.66
N ALA A 120 2.37 7.95 -9.83
CA ALA A 120 2.27 9.39 -9.59
C ALA A 120 1.90 10.21 -10.85
N GLY A 121 1.90 9.57 -12.03
CA GLY A 121 1.74 10.20 -13.35
C GLY A 121 0.30 10.40 -13.82
N ALA A 122 -0.73 10.09 -13.04
CA ALA A 122 -2.10 10.48 -13.37
C ALA A 122 -2.36 11.94 -12.92
N LYS A 123 -1.61 12.88 -13.50
CA LYS A 123 -1.93 14.31 -13.41
C LYS A 123 -3.11 14.59 -14.35
N SER A 124 -4.22 14.99 -13.72
CA SER A 124 -5.26 15.93 -14.18
C SER A 124 -5.88 15.82 -15.57
N CYS A 125 -7.23 15.76 -15.55
CA CYS A 125 -8.19 16.47 -16.41
C CYS A 125 -8.04 16.41 -17.93
N THR A 126 -9.08 15.88 -18.57
CA THR A 126 -10.06 16.72 -19.30
C THR A 126 -11.45 16.13 -19.11
#